data_AF-A0A1H9S675-F1
#
_entry.id   AF-A0A1H9S675-F1
#
_cell.length_a   1.000
_cell.length_b   1.000
_cell.length_c   1.000
_cell.angle_alpha   90.00
_cell.angle_beta   90.00
_cell.angle_gamma   90.00
#
_symmetry.space_group_name_H-M   'P 1'
#
loop_
_entity.id
_entity.type
_entity.pdbx_description
1 polymer ?
#
loop_
_entity_poly.entity_id
_entity_poly.type
_entity_poly.pdbx_seq_one_letter_code
_entity_poly.pdbx_strand_id
1 'polypeptide(L)'
;MVNFVRIYRNNEFTLLAIEDYLKEYHSQLPEGWTEISNWLDRLFDIKNEQEYKKLSEEMQVEIFDLNKIKTTYSNLNKECYMFDDDILKFISFLFGTAYFLKIGNPTLQEWLSAVDINHPFKTKEDLGYGYSFLDALQYEYGQNIVRKDLLSTLRWIGSQGGS
;
A
#
# COMPACT_ATOMS: atom_id res chain seq x y z
N MET A 1 10.42 -22.06 2.52
CA MET A 1 9.21 -22.57 1.84
C MET A 1 9.02 -21.69 0.62
N VAL A 2 8.84 -22.25 -0.59
CA VAL A 2 8.68 -21.43 -1.80
C VAL A 2 7.23 -20.97 -1.87
N ASN A 3 7.00 -19.66 -1.91
CA ASN A 3 5.67 -19.07 -2.09
C ASN A 3 5.33 -19.02 -3.58
N PHE A 4 4.08 -19.34 -3.92
CA PHE A 4 3.57 -19.32 -5.28
C PHE A 4 2.45 -18.30 -5.43
N VAL A 5 2.34 -17.72 -6.61
CA VAL A 5 1.28 -16.80 -7.00
C VAL A 5 0.45 -17.47 -8.09
N ARG A 6 -0.86 -17.47 -7.92
CA ARG A 6 -1.79 -17.96 -8.94
C ARG A 6 -2.04 -16.88 -9.99
N ILE A 7 -1.75 -17.20 -11.25
CA ILE A 7 -1.99 -16.30 -12.39
C ILE A 7 -2.89 -16.98 -13.43
N TYR A 8 -3.57 -16.18 -14.26
CA TYR A 8 -4.39 -16.67 -15.38
C TYR A 8 -3.69 -16.36 -16.70
N ARG A 9 -3.32 -17.40 -17.46
CA ARG A 9 -2.60 -17.29 -18.75
C ARG A 9 -2.99 -18.46 -19.64
N ASN A 10 -3.03 -18.26 -20.96
CA ASN A 10 -3.37 -19.31 -21.93
C ASN A 10 -4.71 -20.02 -21.63
N ASN A 11 -5.71 -19.27 -21.15
CA ASN A 11 -7.03 -19.77 -20.73
C ASN A 11 -7.03 -20.75 -19.53
N GLU A 12 -5.93 -20.84 -18.78
CA GLU A 12 -5.81 -21.71 -17.60
C GLU A 12 -5.17 -20.99 -16.40
N PHE A 13 -5.35 -21.55 -15.21
CA PHE A 13 -4.68 -21.08 -14.00
C PHE A 13 -3.36 -21.81 -13.82
N THR A 14 -2.28 -21.05 -13.65
CA THR A 14 -0.94 -21.58 -13.40
C THR A 14 -0.38 -21.00 -12.10
N LEU A 15 0.56 -21.73 -11.50
CA LEU A 15 1.30 -21.29 -10.32
C LEU A 15 2.69 -20.88 -10.75
N LEU A 16 3.07 -19.65 -10.40
CA LEU A 16 4.41 -19.12 -10.65
C LEU A 16 5.09 -18.89 -9.30
N ALA A 17 6.38 -19.19 -9.19
CA ALA A 17 7.14 -18.83 -7.99
C ALA A 17 7.11 -17.31 -7.82
N ILE A 18 7.01 -16.82 -6.58
CA ILE A 18 6.91 -15.38 -6.31
C ILE A 18 8.06 -14.59 -6.96
N GLU A 19 9.29 -15.09 -6.90
CA GLU A 19 10.45 -14.44 -7.50
C GLU A 19 10.29 -14.23 -9.02
N ASP A 20 9.87 -15.28 -9.74
CA ASP A 20 9.64 -15.21 -11.18
C ASP A 20 8.48 -14.26 -11.53
N TYR A 21 7.41 -14.30 -10.72
CA TYR A 21 6.26 -13.40 -10.87
C TYR A 21 6.67 -11.94 -10.69
N LEU A 22 7.47 -11.62 -9.68
CA LEU A 22 7.94 -10.26 -9.42
C LEU A 22 8.83 -9.75 -10.56
N LYS A 23 9.74 -10.59 -11.03
CA LYS A 23 10.61 -10.26 -12.16
C LYS A 23 9.85 -10.01 -13.46
N GLU A 24 8.86 -10.84 -13.77
CA GLU A 24 8.09 -10.74 -15.02
C GLU A 24 7.14 -9.53 -15.00
N TYR A 25 6.47 -9.24 -13.86
CA TYR A 25 5.36 -8.29 -13.82
C TYR A 25 5.61 -6.99 -13.04
N HIS A 26 6.67 -6.93 -12.21
CA HIS A 26 6.91 -5.83 -11.26
C HIS A 26 8.35 -5.33 -11.26
N SER A 27 9.13 -5.63 -12.31
CA SER A 27 10.50 -5.14 -12.47
C SER A 27 10.59 -3.60 -12.63
N GLN A 28 9.48 -2.95 -12.94
CA GLN A 28 9.36 -1.51 -13.09
C GLN A 28 8.51 -0.90 -11.98
N LEU A 29 8.74 0.39 -11.72
CA LEU A 29 7.90 1.17 -10.82
C LEU A 29 6.45 1.19 -11.36
N PRO A 30 5.44 0.93 -10.51
CA PRO A 30 4.06 0.90 -10.98
C PRO A 30 3.59 2.29 -11.44
N GLU A 31 2.78 2.30 -12.49
CA GLU A 31 2.16 3.52 -13.03
C GLU A 31 1.35 4.24 -11.94
N GLY A 32 1.42 5.57 -11.92
CA GLY A 32 0.76 6.41 -10.90
C GLY A 32 1.55 6.56 -9.59
N TRP A 33 2.58 5.73 -9.34
CA TRP A 33 3.33 5.82 -8.08
C TRP A 33 4.06 7.15 -7.91
N THR A 34 4.71 7.65 -8.96
CA THR A 34 5.44 8.93 -8.90
C THR A 34 4.54 10.10 -8.53
N GLU A 35 3.33 10.14 -9.07
CA GLU A 35 2.35 11.19 -8.75
C GLU A 35 1.96 11.14 -7.28
N ILE A 36 1.62 9.96 -6.77
CA ILE A 36 1.24 9.77 -5.37
C ILE A 36 2.42 10.04 -4.43
N SER A 37 3.63 9.62 -4.76
CA SER A 37 4.83 9.89 -3.95
C SER A 37 5.09 11.39 -3.82
N ASN A 38 5.00 12.16 -4.92
CA ASN A 38 5.15 13.62 -4.87
C ASN A 38 4.09 14.26 -3.97
N TRP A 39 2.87 13.73 -4.02
CA TRP A 39 1.77 14.21 -3.21
C TRP A 39 1.98 13.87 -1.71
N LEU A 40 2.49 12.68 -1.40
CA LEU A 40 2.90 12.31 -0.05
C LEU A 40 4.05 13.19 0.46
N ASP A 41 5.05 13.50 -0.36
CA ASP A 41 6.15 14.39 0.06
C ASP A 41 5.63 15.78 0.46
N ARG A 42 4.70 16.35 -0.32
CA ARG A 42 4.01 17.61 0.02
C ARG A 42 3.31 17.54 1.38
N LEU A 43 2.73 16.40 1.75
CA LEU A 43 2.04 16.20 3.02
C LEU A 43 3.00 16.35 4.21
N PHE A 44 4.20 15.79 4.10
CA PHE A 44 5.21 15.88 5.16
C PHE A 44 5.81 17.28 5.29
N ASP A 45 5.79 18.05 4.20
CA ASP A 45 6.29 19.43 4.15
C ASP A 45 5.28 20.49 4.63
N ILE A 46 4.03 20.13 4.96
CA ILE A 46 3.04 21.08 5.48
C ILE A 46 3.54 21.78 6.74
N LYS A 47 3.56 23.13 6.70
CA LYS A 47 4.03 23.99 7.80
C LYS A 47 2.91 24.75 8.50
N ASN A 48 1.74 24.87 7.87
CA ASN A 48 0.64 25.69 8.38
C ASN A 48 -0.74 25.10 8.06
N GLU A 49 -1.75 25.64 8.74
CA GLU A 49 -3.15 25.19 8.64
C GLU A 49 -3.76 25.45 7.25
N GLN A 50 -3.32 26.49 6.54
CA GLN A 50 -3.83 26.82 5.21
C GLN A 50 -3.40 25.78 4.17
N GLU A 51 -2.14 25.37 4.18
CA GLU A 51 -1.62 24.28 3.34
C GLU A 51 -2.30 22.96 3.64
N TYR A 52 -2.50 22.66 4.92
CA TYR A 52 -3.24 21.48 5.36
C TYR A 52 -4.66 21.45 4.80
N LYS A 53 -5.41 22.55 4.94
CA LYS A 53 -6.78 22.64 4.45
C LYS A 53 -6.84 22.46 2.94
N LYS A 54 -5.95 23.13 2.19
CA LYS A 54 -5.87 23.00 0.74
C LYS A 54 -5.60 21.55 0.32
N LEU A 55 -4.65 20.89 0.97
CA LEU A 55 -4.31 19.51 0.63
C LEU A 55 -5.47 18.55 0.95
N SER A 56 -6.11 18.71 2.11
CA SER A 56 -7.28 17.92 2.51
C SER A 56 -8.43 18.04 1.49
N GLU A 57 -8.66 19.25 0.96
CA GLU A 57 -9.66 19.50 -0.09
C GLU A 57 -9.27 18.86 -1.43
N GLU A 58 -8.00 18.98 -1.85
CA GLU A 58 -7.47 18.34 -3.07
C GLU A 58 -7.66 16.82 -3.04
N MET A 59 -7.49 16.22 -1.87
CA MET A 59 -7.61 14.78 -1.66
C MET A 59 -9.03 14.22 -1.63
N GLN A 60 -10.00 15.02 -1.20
CA GLN A 60 -11.37 14.56 -0.95
C GLN A 60 -11.45 13.30 -0.07
N VAL A 61 -10.64 13.23 0.99
CA VAL A 61 -10.74 12.17 2.00
C VAL A 61 -11.69 12.59 3.12
N GLU A 62 -12.53 11.65 3.55
CA GLU A 62 -13.53 11.84 4.61
C GLU A 62 -12.90 12.14 5.98
N ILE A 63 -11.77 11.51 6.25
CA ILE A 63 -10.96 11.71 7.47
C ILE A 63 -9.53 11.96 7.02
N PHE A 64 -8.94 13.02 7.56
CA PHE A 64 -7.54 13.38 7.37
C PHE A 64 -6.98 13.87 8.71
N ASP A 65 -5.96 13.20 9.23
CA ASP A 65 -5.32 13.54 10.51
C ASP A 65 -3.80 13.58 10.33
N LEU A 66 -3.28 14.79 10.08
CA LEU A 66 -1.85 15.00 9.83
C LEU A 66 -0.96 14.60 11.01
N ASN A 67 -1.43 14.80 12.24
CA ASN A 67 -0.67 14.45 13.44
C ASN A 67 -0.52 12.94 13.55
N LYS A 68 -1.59 12.20 13.26
CA LYS A 68 -1.56 10.73 13.21
C LYS A 68 -0.62 10.24 12.11
N ILE A 69 -0.62 10.85 10.92
CA ILE A 69 0.32 10.50 9.83
C ILE A 69 1.76 10.66 10.28
N LYS A 70 2.14 11.84 10.79
CA LYS A 70 3.52 12.14 11.20
C LYS A 70 3.98 11.25 12.36
N THR A 71 3.09 10.98 13.32
CA THR A 71 3.37 10.10 14.45
C THR A 71 3.57 8.65 13.99
N THR A 72 2.67 8.14 13.14
CA THR A 72 2.79 6.78 12.58
C THR A 72 4.08 6.63 11.78
N TYR A 73 4.42 7.59 10.93
CA TYR A 73 5.67 7.56 10.16
C TYR A 73 6.90 7.50 11.08
N SER A 74 6.92 8.33 12.13
CA SER A 74 8.00 8.29 13.13
C SER A 74 8.13 6.93 13.81
N ASN A 75 7.00 6.25 14.08
CA ASN A 75 6.99 4.93 14.71
C ASN A 75 7.44 3.84 13.73
N LEU A 76 6.90 3.82 12.51
CA LEU A 76 7.28 2.85 11.47
C LEU A 76 8.78 2.92 11.16
N ASN A 77 9.35 4.13 11.11
CA ASN A 77 10.77 4.33 10.86
C ASN A 77 11.65 3.80 12.01
N LYS A 78 11.16 3.85 13.26
CA LYS A 78 11.86 3.25 14.42
C LYS A 78 11.78 1.73 14.44
N GLU A 79 10.66 1.18 13.99
CA GLU A 79 10.44 -0.28 13.93
C GLU A 79 11.28 -0.95 12.82
N CYS A 80 11.92 -0.16 11.95
CA CYS A 80 12.89 -0.61 10.95
C CYS A 80 12.31 -1.70 10.03
N TYR A 81 11.06 -1.53 9.61
CA TYR A 81 10.53 -2.33 8.52
C TYR A 81 11.39 -2.09 7.28
N MET A 82 11.76 -3.15 6.56
CA MET A 82 12.60 -3.10 5.36
C MET A 82 11.85 -2.50 4.15
N PHE A 83 11.03 -1.47 4.36
CA PHE A 83 10.34 -0.72 3.31
C PHE A 83 11.13 0.53 2.93
N ASP A 84 11.03 0.91 1.66
CA ASP A 84 11.53 2.21 1.21
C ASP A 84 10.73 3.36 1.86
N ASP A 85 11.35 4.54 1.96
CA ASP A 85 10.78 5.71 2.65
C ASP A 85 9.41 6.14 2.09
N ASP A 86 9.24 6.08 0.78
CA ASP A 86 7.99 6.41 0.09
C ASP A 86 6.85 5.47 0.48
N ILE A 87 7.14 4.18 0.65
CA ILE A 87 6.19 3.17 1.15
C ILE A 87 5.83 3.47 2.61
N LEU A 88 6.80 3.78 3.46
CA LEU A 88 6.55 4.15 4.85
C LEU A 88 5.65 5.38 4.96
N LYS A 89 5.89 6.41 4.14
CA LYS A 89 5.04 7.60 4.04
C LYS A 89 3.62 7.24 3.62
N PHE A 90 3.46 6.37 2.62
CA PHE A 90 2.14 5.93 2.15
C PHE A 90 1.37 5.18 3.24
N ILE A 91 1.99 4.19 3.89
CA ILE A 91 1.35 3.43 4.97
C ILE A 91 0.91 4.41 6.08
N SER A 92 1.78 5.34 6.46
CA SER A 92 1.46 6.37 7.46
C SER A 92 0.28 7.24 7.06
N PHE A 93 0.21 7.61 5.78
CA PHE A 93 -0.92 8.33 5.20
C PHE A 93 -2.22 7.54 5.39
N LEU A 94 -2.23 6.23 5.12
CA LEU A 94 -3.41 5.38 5.34
C LEU A 94 -3.86 5.37 6.81
N PHE A 95 -2.95 5.39 7.78
CA PHE A 95 -3.31 5.51 9.20
C PHE A 95 -3.97 6.85 9.54
N GLY A 96 -3.56 7.93 8.88
CA GLY A 96 -4.17 9.25 9.02
C GLY A 96 -5.53 9.42 8.33
N THR A 97 -5.99 8.39 7.64
CA THR A 97 -7.27 8.38 6.95
C THR A 97 -8.22 7.35 7.57
N ALA A 98 -9.42 7.20 7.02
CA ALA A 98 -10.37 6.18 7.48
C ALA A 98 -10.06 4.76 6.98
N TYR A 99 -8.91 4.51 6.34
CA TYR A 99 -8.63 3.26 5.61
C TYR A 99 -8.78 2.04 6.51
N PHE A 100 -7.98 2.01 7.57
CA PHE A 100 -7.94 0.90 8.52
C PHE A 100 -9.30 0.66 9.15
N LEU A 101 -10.04 1.72 9.48
CA LEU A 101 -11.41 1.60 9.99
C LEU A 101 -12.34 0.89 8.98
N LYS A 102 -12.23 1.21 7.68
CA LYS A 102 -13.07 0.66 6.62
C LYS A 102 -12.79 -0.81 6.32
N ILE A 103 -11.56 -1.28 6.53
CA ILE A 103 -11.17 -2.69 6.30
C ILE A 103 -11.28 -3.57 7.56
N GLY A 104 -11.94 -3.08 8.62
CA GLY A 104 -12.19 -3.82 9.86
C GLY A 104 -11.13 -3.66 10.95
N ASN A 105 -10.28 -2.64 10.83
CA ASN A 105 -9.30 -2.20 11.83
C ASN A 105 -8.28 -3.29 12.25
N PRO A 106 -7.56 -3.92 11.30
CA PRO A 106 -6.49 -4.86 11.62
C PRO A 106 -5.34 -4.15 12.34
N THR A 107 -4.57 -4.91 13.12
CA THR A 107 -3.24 -4.45 13.54
C THR A 107 -2.31 -4.31 12.33
N LEU A 108 -1.24 -3.53 12.47
CA LEU A 108 -0.24 -3.38 11.40
C LEU A 108 0.33 -4.74 10.99
N GLN A 109 0.68 -5.59 11.96
CA GLN A 109 1.25 -6.91 11.68
C GLN A 109 0.27 -7.80 10.91
N GLU A 110 -1.01 -7.83 11.30
CA GLU A 110 -2.05 -8.57 10.58
C GLU A 110 -2.19 -8.07 9.15
N TRP A 111 -2.21 -6.75 8.95
CA TRP A 111 -2.33 -6.13 7.64
C TRP A 111 -1.13 -6.41 6.74
N LEU A 112 0.10 -6.27 7.26
CA LEU A 112 1.33 -6.57 6.51
C LEU A 112 1.48 -8.06 6.17
N SER A 113 0.87 -8.94 6.97
CA SER A 113 0.88 -10.39 6.77
C SER A 113 -0.30 -10.88 5.93
N ALA A 114 -1.24 -10.00 5.56
CA ALA A 114 -2.40 -10.35 4.77
C ALA A 114 -2.03 -10.61 3.30
N VAL A 115 -2.75 -11.54 2.67
CA VAL A 115 -2.65 -11.78 1.22
C VAL A 115 -3.46 -10.76 0.41
N ASP A 116 -4.53 -10.23 1.01
CA ASP A 116 -5.32 -9.13 0.46
C ASP A 116 -5.39 -8.01 1.50
N ILE A 117 -4.62 -6.94 1.27
CA ILE A 117 -4.52 -5.81 2.19
C ILE A 117 -5.86 -5.06 2.35
N ASN A 118 -6.78 -5.17 1.40
CA ASN A 118 -8.10 -4.55 1.47
C ASN A 118 -9.13 -5.46 2.16
N HIS A 119 -8.78 -6.74 2.40
CA HIS A 119 -9.59 -7.70 3.14
C HIS A 119 -8.70 -8.56 4.06
N PRO A 120 -8.05 -7.95 5.06
CA PRO A 120 -6.97 -8.57 5.83
C PRO A 120 -7.40 -9.80 6.64
N PHE A 121 -8.70 -9.96 6.89
CA PHE A 121 -9.27 -11.08 7.63
C PHE A 121 -9.73 -12.24 6.74
N LYS A 122 -9.62 -12.13 5.41
CA LYS A 122 -9.84 -13.26 4.51
C LYS A 122 -8.67 -14.24 4.59
N THR A 123 -8.99 -15.53 4.59
CA THR A 123 -8.00 -16.58 4.74
C THR A 123 -7.41 -17.00 3.39
N LYS A 124 -6.31 -17.76 3.41
CA LYS A 124 -5.75 -18.39 2.20
C LYS A 124 -6.74 -19.35 1.53
N GLU A 125 -7.69 -19.92 2.28
CA GLU A 125 -8.74 -20.77 1.73
C GLU A 125 -9.72 -19.95 0.85
N ASP A 126 -9.92 -18.67 1.17
CA ASP A 126 -10.77 -17.75 0.40
C ASP A 126 -10.09 -17.19 -0.86
N LEU A 127 -8.75 -17.03 -0.80
CA LEU A 127 -7.98 -16.26 -1.79
C LEU A 127 -7.07 -17.13 -2.67
N GLY A 128 -6.76 -18.36 -2.24
CA GLY A 128 -5.81 -19.26 -2.91
C GLY A 128 -4.34 -18.92 -2.65
N TYR A 129 -3.48 -19.22 -3.64
CA TYR A 129 -2.03 -18.96 -3.60
C TYR A 129 -1.73 -17.49 -3.89
N GLY A 130 -1.05 -16.82 -2.95
CA GLY A 130 -0.64 -15.42 -3.03
C GLY A 130 0.50 -15.12 -2.05
N TYR A 131 0.78 -13.84 -1.83
CA TYR A 131 1.89 -13.35 -1.00
C TYR A 131 1.39 -12.26 -0.05
N SER A 132 2.08 -12.10 1.08
CA SER A 132 1.97 -10.91 1.92
C SER A 132 3.06 -9.90 1.58
N PHE A 133 2.97 -8.67 2.10
CA PHE A 133 4.04 -7.68 1.94
C PHE A 133 5.36 -8.19 2.53
N LEU A 134 5.30 -8.86 3.69
CA LEU A 134 6.47 -9.45 4.35
C LEU A 134 7.11 -10.59 3.52
N ASP A 135 6.31 -11.32 2.75
CA ASP A 135 6.83 -12.31 1.79
C ASP A 135 7.53 -11.62 0.61
N ALA A 136 6.90 -10.60 0.03
CA ALA A 136 7.41 -9.91 -1.16
C ALA A 136 8.75 -9.21 -0.90
N LEU A 137 8.93 -8.61 0.28
CA LEU A 137 10.14 -7.86 0.65
C LEU A 137 11.44 -8.68 0.61
N GLN A 138 11.35 -10.01 0.62
CA GLN A 138 12.53 -10.90 0.59
C GLN A 138 13.14 -11.02 -0.81
N TYR A 139 12.47 -10.53 -1.84
CA TYR A 139 12.83 -10.73 -3.24
C TYR A 139 13.18 -9.42 -3.94
N GLU A 140 13.99 -9.53 -4.99
CA GLU A 140 14.20 -8.43 -5.93
C GLU A 140 12.83 -7.99 -6.50
N TYR A 141 12.63 -6.67 -6.62
CA TYR A 141 11.36 -6.05 -7.02
C TYR A 141 10.19 -6.18 -6.01
N GLY A 142 10.43 -6.73 -4.82
CA GLY A 142 9.45 -6.81 -3.72
C GLY A 142 8.83 -5.47 -3.35
N GLN A 143 9.62 -4.40 -3.31
CA GLN A 143 9.10 -3.05 -3.04
C GLN A 143 8.11 -2.59 -4.11
N ASN A 144 8.34 -2.91 -5.40
CA ASN A 144 7.47 -2.45 -6.49
C ASN A 144 6.09 -3.07 -6.45
N ILE A 145 5.99 -4.34 -6.06
CA ILE A 145 4.68 -4.97 -5.88
C ILE A 145 3.94 -4.38 -4.67
N VAL A 146 4.65 -4.07 -3.58
CA VAL A 146 4.07 -3.38 -2.43
C VAL A 146 3.51 -2.03 -2.85
N ARG A 147 4.27 -1.24 -3.62
CA ARG A 147 3.81 0.02 -4.22
C ARG A 147 2.51 -0.18 -5.02
N LYS A 148 2.48 -1.20 -5.88
CA LYS A 148 1.30 -1.49 -6.72
C LYS A 148 0.08 -1.84 -5.88
N ASP A 149 0.26 -2.66 -4.86
CA ASP A 149 -0.82 -3.06 -3.97
C ASP A 149 -1.32 -1.87 -3.14
N LEU A 150 -0.43 -1.00 -2.66
CA LEU A 150 -0.80 0.25 -2.00
C LEU A 150 -1.62 1.18 -2.89
N LEU A 151 -1.32 1.29 -4.19
CA LEU A 151 -2.16 2.06 -5.11
C LEU A 151 -3.60 1.53 -5.20
N SER A 152 -3.81 0.22 -4.98
CA SER A 152 -5.16 -0.36 -4.94
C SER A 152 -6.01 0.19 -3.78
N THR A 153 -5.36 0.69 -2.72
CA THR A 153 -6.03 1.31 -1.58
C THR A 153 -6.47 2.73 -1.89
N LEU A 154 -6.34 3.26 -3.10
CA LEU A 154 -6.78 4.63 -3.41
C LEU A 154 -8.22 4.69 -3.92
N ARG A 155 -8.88 3.54 -4.16
CA ARG A 155 -10.24 3.44 -4.76
C ARG A 155 -11.35 4.18 -4.00
N TRP A 156 -11.11 4.58 -2.76
CA TRP A 156 -12.08 5.23 -1.87
C TRP A 156 -11.68 6.67 -1.52
N ILE A 157 -10.55 7.15 -2.04
CA ILE A 157 -10.22 8.57 -2.08
C ILE A 157 -11.10 9.18 -3.16
N GLY A 158 -11.93 10.15 -2.79
CA GLY A 158 -12.78 10.86 -3.74
C GLY A 158 -11.91 11.52 -4.81
N SER A 159 -12.29 11.38 -6.07
CA SER A 159 -11.60 11.90 -7.27
C SER A 159 -10.38 11.11 -7.78
N GLN A 160 -10.68 10.05 -8.54
CA GLN A 160 -10.34 10.17 -9.96
C GLN A 160 -11.18 11.34 -10.51
N GLY A 161 -10.59 12.54 -10.52
CA GLY A 161 -11.18 13.73 -11.12
C GLY A 161 -11.52 13.44 -12.58
N GLY A 162 -12.78 13.66 -12.94
CA GLY A 162 -13.36 13.13 -14.16
C GLY A 162 -12.72 13.65 -15.45
N SER A 163 -12.77 12.79 -16.47
CA SER A 163 -13.61 12.99 -17.66
C SER A 163 -14.00 11.63 -18.22
#